data_AF-A0A9D6KT46-F1
#
_entry.id   AF-A0A9D6KT46-F1
#
_cell.length_a   1.000
_cell.length_b   1.000
_cell.length_c   1.000
_cell.angle_alpha   90.00
_cell.angle_beta   90.00
_cell.angle_gamma   90.00
#
_symmetry.space_group_name_H-M   'P 1'
#
loop_
_entity.id
_entity.type
_entity.pdbx_description
1 polymer ?
#
loop_
_entity_poly.entity_id
_entity_poly.type
_entity_poly.pdbx_seq_one_letter_code
_entity_poly.pdbx_strand_id
1 'polypeptide(L)'
;MAVANSNWKQARLAAAVYLAVWGGAVLYLARTGGGWTDAVMVFAIFGVALTGVAWLLTRGIEAPSIPVKRPALESGVLLVYLALYAVLFLVFGMSWARHVLPPGREQELLVMALKLSVHVLLPCLLLLALGAKLRPLFQAGLRGRAFWRTLIVLGAIFLVLLANISPSLQQIAETHASLSLLAWAAPASFVWIALEAGLNEEFLYRAVLQTRLAALLKSPAAGVTVTALLFGLAHAPGLYLRGGPGVDGWSHDPLQVVAYTIATLSPMGVLFGVIYMRTKSLLLAVLLHGVVDGLPNLAGFIQTWG
;
A
#
# COMPACT_ATOMS: atom_id res chain seq x y z
N MET A 1 -31.17 -3.76 16.04
CA MET A 1 -30.34 -4.99 16.21
C MET A 1 -30.10 -5.80 14.93
N ALA A 2 -31.03 -5.86 13.96
CA ALA A 2 -30.85 -6.64 12.71
C ALA A 2 -29.70 -6.15 11.79
N VAL A 3 -29.45 -4.83 11.72
CA VAL A 3 -28.38 -4.24 10.89
C VAL A 3 -26.97 -4.65 11.37
N ALA A 4 -26.76 -4.76 12.68
CA ALA A 4 -25.48 -5.15 13.27
C ALA A 4 -25.11 -6.61 12.96
N ASN A 5 -26.09 -7.52 12.94
CA ASN A 5 -25.85 -8.95 12.67
C ASN A 5 -25.48 -9.25 11.21
N SER A 6 -25.98 -8.44 10.25
CA SER A 6 -25.66 -8.61 8.83
C SER A 6 -24.18 -8.30 8.51
N ASN A 7 -23.60 -7.30 9.18
CA ASN A 7 -22.23 -6.88 8.97
C ASN A 7 -21.21 -7.94 9.42
N TRP A 8 -21.48 -8.66 10.51
CA TRP A 8 -20.58 -9.70 11.02
C TRP A 8 -20.51 -10.93 10.11
N LYS A 9 -21.64 -11.34 9.50
CA LYS A 9 -21.65 -12.45 8.55
C LYS A 9 -20.80 -12.12 7.31
N GLN A 10 -20.97 -10.92 6.75
CA GLN A 10 -20.18 -10.47 5.61
C GLN A 10 -18.70 -10.33 5.95
N ALA A 11 -18.36 -9.80 7.14
CA ALA A 11 -16.97 -9.71 7.58
C ALA A 11 -16.31 -11.09 7.73
N ARG A 12 -17.01 -12.07 8.31
CA ARG A 12 -16.53 -13.45 8.40
C ARG A 12 -16.35 -14.09 7.03
N LEU A 13 -17.28 -13.87 6.11
CA LEU A 13 -17.15 -14.36 4.73
C LEU A 13 -15.95 -13.72 4.03
N ALA A 14 -15.77 -12.41 4.13
CA ALA A 14 -14.63 -11.71 3.55
C ALA A 14 -13.30 -12.21 4.12
N ALA A 15 -13.22 -12.43 5.44
CA ALA A 15 -12.05 -13.02 6.08
C ALA A 15 -11.79 -14.46 5.61
N ALA A 16 -12.83 -15.29 5.51
CA ALA A 16 -12.70 -16.67 5.03
C ALA A 16 -12.22 -16.73 3.57
N VAL A 17 -12.75 -15.87 2.70
CA VAL A 17 -12.32 -15.76 1.30
C VAL A 17 -10.86 -15.31 1.23
N TYR A 18 -10.48 -14.27 1.99
CA TYR A 18 -9.09 -13.82 2.05
C TYR A 18 -8.15 -14.94 2.49
N LEU A 19 -8.48 -15.63 3.58
CA LEU A 19 -7.66 -16.72 4.12
C LEU A 19 -7.56 -17.90 3.16
N ALA A 20 -8.62 -18.21 2.41
CA ALA A 20 -8.57 -19.26 1.40
C ALA A 20 -7.61 -18.90 0.26
N VAL A 21 -7.68 -17.66 -0.26
CA VAL A 21 -6.80 -17.18 -1.32
C VAL A 21 -5.35 -17.09 -0.83
N TRP A 22 -5.12 -16.49 0.33
CA TRP A 22 -3.79 -16.38 0.94
C TRP A 22 -3.20 -17.76 1.28
N GLY A 23 -3.99 -18.67 1.87
CA GLY A 23 -3.55 -20.02 2.20
C GLY A 23 -3.23 -20.85 0.96
N GLY A 24 -4.00 -20.69 -0.12
CA GLY A 24 -3.69 -21.28 -1.42
C GLY A 24 -2.36 -20.78 -1.99
N ALA A 25 -2.09 -19.46 -1.89
CA ALA A 25 -0.83 -18.88 -2.33
C ALA A 25 0.37 -19.39 -1.51
N VAL A 26 0.26 -19.43 -0.17
CA VAL A 26 1.32 -19.96 0.71
C VAL A 26 1.57 -21.44 0.43
N LEU A 27 0.52 -22.25 0.26
CA LEU A 27 0.66 -23.67 -0.08
C LEU A 27 1.36 -23.86 -1.43
N TYR A 28 1.06 -23.00 -2.41
CA TYR A 28 1.72 -23.04 -3.71
C TYR A 28 3.21 -22.71 -3.59
N LEU A 29 3.57 -21.65 -2.86
CA LEU A 29 4.98 -21.30 -2.59
C LEU A 29 5.70 -22.46 -1.89
N ALA A 30 5.10 -23.06 -0.86
CA ALA A 30 5.68 -24.16 -0.13
C ALA A 30 5.94 -25.40 -1.01
N ARG A 31 5.03 -25.71 -1.94
CA ARG A 31 5.17 -26.87 -2.85
C ARG A 31 6.14 -26.66 -3.99
N THR A 32 6.38 -25.41 -4.38
CA THR A 32 7.22 -25.07 -5.54
C THR A 32 8.59 -24.51 -5.16
N GLY A 33 8.90 -24.46 -3.85
CA GLY A 33 10.19 -23.97 -3.33
C GLY A 33 10.30 -22.45 -3.22
N GLY A 34 9.19 -21.71 -3.30
CA GLY A 34 9.15 -20.27 -3.06
C GLY A 34 9.24 -19.92 -1.56
N GLY A 35 9.55 -18.65 -1.25
CA GLY A 35 9.72 -18.12 0.12
C GLY A 35 8.42 -18.05 0.93
N TRP A 36 7.89 -19.20 1.37
CA TRP A 36 6.62 -19.30 2.08
C TRP A 36 6.72 -18.98 3.59
N THR A 37 7.90 -19.18 4.20
CA THR A 37 8.13 -18.90 5.63
C THR A 37 7.99 -17.42 5.93
N ASP A 38 8.61 -16.58 5.09
CA ASP A 38 8.56 -15.13 5.23
C ASP A 38 7.13 -14.62 5.01
N ALA A 39 6.41 -15.20 4.04
CA ALA A 39 5.00 -14.90 3.83
C ALA A 39 4.11 -15.20 5.06
N VAL A 40 4.34 -16.33 5.74
CA VAL A 40 3.62 -16.67 6.98
C VAL A 40 3.95 -15.67 8.10
N MET A 41 5.23 -15.33 8.26
CA MET A 41 5.68 -14.36 9.26
C MET A 41 5.11 -12.96 8.99
N VAL A 42 5.14 -12.51 7.74
CA VAL A 42 4.56 -11.23 7.30
C VAL A 42 3.05 -11.21 7.53
N PHE A 43 2.34 -12.30 7.25
CA PHE A 43 0.92 -12.39 7.57
C PHE A 43 0.65 -12.33 9.08
N ALA A 44 1.42 -13.05 9.90
CA ALA A 44 1.27 -13.02 11.34
C ALA A 44 1.51 -11.61 11.92
N ILE A 45 2.55 -10.91 11.44
CA ILE A 45 2.89 -9.55 11.89
C ILE A 45 1.88 -8.53 11.36
N PHE A 46 1.77 -8.37 10.05
CA PHE A 46 1.00 -7.27 9.45
C PHE A 46 -0.49 -7.61 9.33
N GLY A 47 -0.82 -8.83 8.87
CA GLY A 47 -2.20 -9.27 8.66
C GLY A 47 -2.98 -9.51 9.95
N VAL A 48 -2.30 -9.91 11.04
CA VAL A 48 -2.94 -10.23 12.32
C VAL A 48 -2.55 -9.27 13.44
N ALA A 49 -1.28 -9.28 13.88
CA ALA A 49 -0.87 -8.58 15.09
C ALA A 49 -1.03 -7.06 14.98
N LEU A 50 -0.40 -6.44 13.98
CA LEU A 50 -0.46 -4.99 13.78
C LEU A 50 -1.83 -4.52 13.33
N THR A 51 -2.57 -5.35 12.59
CA THR A 51 -3.97 -5.06 12.26
C THR A 51 -4.84 -5.01 13.53
N GLY A 52 -4.60 -5.93 14.48
CA GLY A 52 -5.22 -5.91 15.80
C GLY A 52 -4.86 -4.65 16.60
N VAL A 53 -3.57 -4.27 16.63
CA VAL A 53 -3.11 -3.03 17.28
C VAL A 53 -3.77 -1.81 16.65
N ALA A 54 -3.78 -1.70 15.32
CA ALA A 54 -4.44 -0.62 14.61
C ALA A 54 -5.94 -0.55 14.94
N TRP A 55 -6.62 -1.68 15.02
CA TRP A 55 -8.03 -1.74 15.44
C TRP A 55 -8.24 -1.21 16.86
N LEU A 56 -7.39 -1.62 17.81
CA LEU A 56 -7.45 -1.16 19.20
C LEU A 56 -7.19 0.34 19.34
N LEU A 57 -6.14 0.85 18.67
CA LEU A 57 -5.78 2.27 18.68
C LEU A 57 -6.88 3.15 18.06
N THR A 58 -7.66 2.58 17.14
CA THR A 58 -8.76 3.25 16.44
C THR A 58 -10.15 2.94 17.00
N ARG A 59 -10.24 2.31 18.19
CA ARG A 59 -11.51 2.02 18.84
C ARG A 59 -12.22 3.32 19.26
N GLY A 60 -13.54 3.38 19.03
CA GLY A 60 -14.38 4.53 19.37
C GLY A 60 -14.33 5.69 18.35
N ILE A 61 -13.60 5.54 17.25
CA ILE A 61 -13.56 6.54 16.19
C ILE A 61 -14.80 6.42 15.29
N GLU A 62 -15.44 7.55 15.05
CA GLU A 62 -16.51 7.71 14.07
C GLU A 62 -15.92 8.21 12.76
N ALA A 63 -15.66 7.27 11.84
CA ALA A 63 -15.09 7.63 10.55
C ALA A 63 -16.15 8.30 9.65
N PRO A 64 -15.84 9.43 9.00
CA PRO A 64 -16.76 10.09 8.09
C PRO A 64 -17.13 9.19 6.90
N SER A 65 -18.37 9.27 6.43
CA SER A 65 -18.79 8.54 5.23
C SER A 65 -18.24 9.19 3.96
N ILE A 66 -17.85 8.36 2.98
CA ILE A 66 -17.46 8.80 1.64
C ILE A 66 -18.58 8.38 0.69
N PRO A 67 -19.37 9.32 0.13
CA PRO A 67 -20.49 8.99 -0.73
C PRO A 67 -20.00 8.47 -2.09
N VAL A 68 -20.51 7.32 -2.49
CA VAL A 68 -20.28 6.72 -3.81
C VAL A 68 -21.63 6.65 -4.52
N LYS A 69 -21.84 7.47 -5.55
CA LYS A 69 -23.16 7.62 -6.19
C LYS A 69 -23.49 6.44 -7.08
N ARG A 70 -22.49 5.91 -7.80
CA ARG A 70 -22.67 4.83 -8.77
C ARG A 70 -21.67 3.70 -8.50
N PRO A 71 -21.83 2.93 -7.40
CA PRO A 71 -20.80 2.00 -6.94
C PRO A 71 -20.37 0.97 -7.99
N ALA A 72 -21.31 0.41 -8.77
CA ALA A 72 -20.99 -0.55 -9.82
C ALA A 72 -20.18 0.08 -10.96
N LEU A 73 -20.64 1.21 -11.50
CA LEU A 73 -19.96 1.91 -12.60
C LEU A 73 -18.59 2.44 -12.16
N GLU A 74 -18.52 3.13 -11.02
CA GLU A 74 -17.25 3.67 -10.50
C GLU A 74 -16.24 2.55 -10.23
N SER A 75 -16.66 1.44 -9.61
CA SER A 75 -15.78 0.30 -9.39
C SER A 75 -15.33 -0.34 -10.71
N GLY A 76 -16.26 -0.55 -11.65
CA GLY A 76 -15.95 -1.15 -12.95
C GLY A 76 -14.94 -0.34 -13.75
N VAL A 77 -15.13 0.98 -13.84
CA VAL A 77 -14.18 1.89 -14.50
C VAL A 77 -12.82 1.86 -13.81
N LEU A 78 -12.77 1.86 -12.47
CA LEU A 78 -11.52 1.81 -11.73
C LEU A 78 -10.79 0.46 -11.84
N LEU A 79 -11.51 -0.65 -11.97
CA LEU A 79 -10.91 -1.96 -12.21
C LEU A 79 -10.34 -2.07 -13.62
N VAL A 80 -11.04 -1.56 -14.63
CA VAL A 80 -10.51 -1.43 -16.01
C VAL A 80 -9.28 -0.52 -16.02
N TYR A 81 -9.35 0.61 -15.32
CA TYR A 81 -8.22 1.51 -15.14
C TYR A 81 -7.02 0.78 -14.51
N LEU A 82 -7.23 0.02 -13.44
CA LEU A 82 -6.17 -0.71 -12.75
C LEU A 82 -5.53 -1.78 -13.66
N ALA A 83 -6.34 -2.46 -14.47
CA ALA A 83 -5.83 -3.43 -15.45
C ALA A 83 -4.97 -2.75 -16.53
N LEU A 84 -5.44 -1.62 -17.08
CA LEU A 84 -4.67 -0.82 -18.04
C LEU A 84 -3.41 -0.24 -17.41
N TYR A 85 -3.49 0.25 -16.18
CA TYR A 85 -2.34 0.71 -15.38
C TYR A 85 -1.28 -0.38 -15.23
N ALA A 86 -1.69 -1.60 -14.85
CA ALA A 86 -0.79 -2.70 -14.60
C ALA A 86 -0.02 -3.13 -15.87
N VAL A 87 -0.62 -2.98 -17.05
CA VAL A 87 0.04 -3.28 -18.32
C VAL A 87 0.77 -2.05 -18.86
N LEU A 88 0.06 -0.97 -19.14
CA LEU A 88 0.60 0.19 -19.85
C LEU A 88 1.59 0.98 -19.00
N PHE A 89 1.23 1.31 -17.76
CA PHE A 89 2.07 2.17 -16.94
C PHE A 89 3.20 1.38 -16.27
N LEU A 90 2.86 0.28 -15.58
CA LEU A 90 3.87 -0.48 -14.87
C LEU A 90 4.86 -1.11 -15.83
N VAL A 91 4.44 -1.72 -16.94
CA VAL A 91 5.39 -2.36 -17.86
C VAL A 91 6.10 -1.34 -18.73
N PHE A 92 5.34 -0.53 -19.49
CA PHE A 92 5.94 0.35 -20.48
C PHE A 92 6.31 1.73 -19.92
N GLY A 93 5.39 2.39 -19.21
CA GLY A 93 5.59 3.74 -18.70
C GLY A 93 6.79 3.89 -17.76
N MET A 94 6.91 2.99 -16.78
CA MET A 94 8.03 3.00 -15.83
C MET A 94 9.36 2.62 -16.49
N SER A 95 9.34 1.69 -17.46
CA SER A 95 10.54 1.34 -18.22
C SER A 95 10.99 2.52 -19.06
N TRP A 96 10.07 3.16 -19.79
CA TRP A 96 10.36 4.37 -20.57
C TRP A 96 10.96 5.48 -19.71
N ALA A 97 10.35 5.79 -18.56
CA ALA A 97 10.82 6.83 -17.65
C ALA A 97 12.27 6.59 -17.18
N ARG A 98 12.64 5.33 -16.96
CA ARG A 98 14.00 4.95 -16.54
C ARG A 98 15.02 4.88 -17.68
N HIS A 99 14.57 4.86 -18.94
CA HIS A 99 15.47 4.85 -20.10
C HIS A 99 15.70 6.25 -20.68
N VAL A 100 14.76 7.17 -20.52
CA VAL A 100 14.83 8.51 -21.12
C VAL A 100 15.79 9.46 -20.38
N LEU A 101 16.03 9.22 -19.09
CA LEU A 101 16.98 9.96 -18.27
C LEU A 101 17.97 9.01 -17.59
N PRO A 102 19.25 9.39 -17.42
CA PRO A 102 20.21 8.60 -16.66
C PRO A 102 19.82 8.53 -15.17
N PRO A 103 20.28 7.52 -14.41
CA PRO A 103 20.04 7.45 -12.97
C PRO A 103 20.50 8.72 -12.25
N GLY A 104 19.63 9.29 -11.43
CA GLY A 104 19.90 10.53 -10.69
C GLY A 104 18.64 11.35 -10.43
N ARG A 105 18.83 12.58 -9.96
CA ARG A 105 17.75 13.46 -9.49
C ARG A 105 16.65 13.72 -10.52
N GLU A 106 17.03 13.92 -11.79
CA GLU A 106 16.09 14.20 -12.87
C GLU A 106 15.19 13.00 -13.17
N GLN A 107 15.76 11.79 -13.18
CA GLN A 107 15.00 10.55 -13.36
C GLN A 107 14.02 10.32 -12.20
N GLU A 108 14.45 10.53 -10.95
CA GLU A 108 13.58 10.40 -9.78
C GLU A 108 12.43 11.42 -9.77
N LEU A 109 12.69 12.67 -10.17
CA LEU A 109 11.64 13.69 -10.35
C LEU A 109 10.64 13.30 -11.45
N LEU A 110 11.12 12.76 -12.57
CA LEU A 110 10.24 12.27 -13.64
C LEU A 110 9.37 11.11 -13.15
N VAL A 111 9.96 10.12 -12.47
CA VAL A 111 9.24 8.98 -11.90
C VAL A 111 8.18 9.44 -10.91
N MET A 112 8.52 10.32 -9.98
CA MET A 112 7.58 10.94 -9.03
C MET A 112 6.42 11.62 -9.75
N ALA A 113 6.71 12.47 -10.75
CA ALA A 113 5.69 13.21 -11.50
C ALA A 113 4.73 12.27 -12.24
N LEU A 114 5.27 11.22 -12.86
CA LEU A 114 4.48 10.19 -13.55
C LEU A 114 3.63 9.39 -12.56
N LYS A 115 4.18 8.98 -11.42
CA LYS A 115 3.44 8.29 -10.37
C LYS A 115 2.29 9.16 -9.86
N LEU A 116 2.52 10.43 -9.52
CA LEU A 116 1.47 11.38 -9.10
C LEU A 116 0.38 11.55 -10.15
N SER A 117 0.79 11.65 -11.43
CA SER A 117 -0.16 11.77 -12.54
C SER A 117 -1.07 10.55 -12.62
N VAL A 118 -0.51 9.35 -12.52
CA VAL A 118 -1.23 8.10 -12.72
C VAL A 118 -1.96 7.63 -11.46
N HIS A 119 -1.43 7.85 -10.26
CA HIS A 119 -2.07 7.36 -9.05
C HIS A 119 -3.04 8.36 -8.45
N VAL A 120 -2.84 9.67 -8.67
CA VAL A 120 -3.66 10.71 -8.05
C VAL A 120 -4.48 11.46 -9.10
N LEU A 121 -3.82 12.07 -10.09
CA LEU A 121 -4.49 12.97 -11.04
C LEU A 121 -5.49 12.22 -11.94
N LEU A 122 -5.07 11.15 -12.62
CA LEU A 122 -5.95 10.40 -13.53
C LEU A 122 -7.17 9.80 -12.81
N PRO A 123 -7.04 9.15 -11.63
CA PRO A 123 -8.20 8.69 -10.87
C PRO A 123 -9.12 9.85 -10.44
N CYS A 124 -8.57 11.01 -10.08
CA CYS A 124 -9.39 12.20 -9.82
C CYS A 124 -10.19 12.63 -11.06
N LEU A 125 -9.56 12.72 -12.22
CA LEU A 125 -10.22 13.11 -13.48
C LEU A 125 -11.30 12.10 -13.88
N LEU A 126 -11.01 10.80 -13.78
CA LEU A 126 -11.99 9.73 -14.03
C LEU A 126 -13.21 9.86 -13.11
N LEU A 127 -12.98 10.07 -11.82
CA LEU A 127 -14.05 10.23 -10.84
C LEU A 127 -14.86 11.50 -11.06
N LEU A 128 -14.23 12.61 -11.45
CA LEU A 128 -14.92 13.84 -11.83
C LEU A 128 -15.79 13.64 -13.07
N ALA A 129 -15.27 12.94 -14.09
CA ALA A 129 -16.06 12.57 -15.27
C ALA A 129 -17.26 11.68 -14.92
N LEU A 130 -17.12 10.86 -13.87
CA LEU A 130 -18.23 10.09 -13.28
C LEU A 130 -19.06 10.88 -12.26
N GLY A 131 -18.91 12.20 -12.17
CA GLY A 131 -19.72 13.08 -11.31
C GLY A 131 -19.54 12.84 -9.80
N ALA A 132 -18.42 12.24 -9.40
CA ALA A 132 -18.05 12.02 -8.00
C ALA A 132 -17.47 13.31 -7.39
N LYS A 133 -17.55 13.43 -6.06
CA LYS A 133 -16.94 14.55 -5.32
C LYS A 133 -15.55 14.15 -4.86
N LEU A 134 -14.52 14.95 -5.15
CA LEU A 134 -13.14 14.64 -4.75
C LEU A 134 -12.82 15.01 -3.31
N ARG A 135 -13.41 16.09 -2.78
CA ARG A 135 -13.11 16.61 -1.43
C ARG A 135 -13.11 15.53 -0.33
N PRO A 136 -14.09 14.60 -0.27
CA PRO A 136 -14.09 13.54 0.74
C PRO A 136 -12.91 12.55 0.64
N LEU A 137 -12.24 12.45 -0.51
CA LEU A 137 -11.13 11.53 -0.73
C LEU A 137 -9.82 12.03 -0.12
N PHE A 138 -9.64 13.36 -0.11
CA PHE A 138 -8.46 14.04 0.44
C PHE A 138 -8.59 14.42 1.91
N GLN A 139 -9.64 13.93 2.58
CA GLN A 139 -9.80 14.26 3.98
C GLN A 139 -8.65 13.66 4.81
N ALA A 140 -8.02 14.51 5.62
CA ALA A 140 -7.07 14.06 6.63
C ALA A 140 -7.73 13.19 7.71
N GLY A 141 -9.07 13.04 7.70
CA GLY A 141 -9.82 12.20 8.63
C GLY A 141 -9.59 12.62 10.08
N LEU A 142 -9.24 11.63 10.92
CA LEU A 142 -8.92 11.79 12.34
C LEU A 142 -8.22 13.10 12.71
N ARG A 143 -8.69 13.72 13.78
CA ARG A 143 -8.08 14.91 14.37
C ARG A 143 -7.68 14.65 15.82
N GLY A 144 -6.70 15.42 16.30
CA GLY A 144 -6.30 15.43 17.70
C GLY A 144 -5.61 14.15 18.16
N ARG A 145 -5.85 13.76 19.42
CA ARG A 145 -5.05 12.75 20.13
C ARG A 145 -5.06 11.37 19.48
N ALA A 146 -6.18 10.94 18.89
CA ALA A 146 -6.30 9.62 18.29
C ALA A 146 -5.44 9.47 17.02
N PHE A 147 -5.33 10.53 16.21
CA PHE A 147 -4.45 10.56 15.05
C PHE A 147 -2.99 10.36 15.48
N TRP A 148 -2.49 11.25 16.34
CA TRP A 148 -1.10 11.23 16.78
C TRP A 148 -0.73 9.96 17.54
N ARG A 149 -1.60 9.47 18.42
CA ARG A 149 -1.38 8.19 19.12
C ARG A 149 -1.23 7.04 18.13
N THR A 150 -2.10 6.96 17.11
CA THR A 150 -2.04 5.88 16.13
C THR A 150 -0.77 5.97 15.29
N LEU A 151 -0.43 7.18 14.82
CA LEU A 151 0.78 7.45 14.04
C LEU A 151 2.04 7.11 14.83
N ILE A 152 2.17 7.61 16.07
CA ILE A 152 3.37 7.42 16.90
C ILE A 152 3.55 5.96 17.29
N VAL A 153 2.49 5.29 17.75
CA VAL A 153 2.61 3.90 18.22
C VAL A 153 2.91 2.95 17.06
N LEU A 154 2.15 3.00 15.97
CA LEU A 154 2.41 2.15 14.81
C LEU A 154 3.71 2.51 14.11
N GLY A 155 4.00 3.81 13.97
CA GLY A 155 5.25 4.29 13.38
C GLY A 155 6.47 3.82 14.16
N ALA A 156 6.45 3.90 15.49
CA ALA A 156 7.53 3.37 16.33
C ALA A 156 7.70 1.85 16.17
N ILE A 157 6.59 1.10 16.14
CA ILE A 157 6.64 -0.35 15.91
C ILE A 157 7.23 -0.67 14.54
N PHE A 158 6.83 0.02 13.48
CA PHE A 158 7.39 -0.17 12.14
C PHE A 158 8.88 0.13 12.10
N LEU A 159 9.33 1.25 12.68
CA LEU A 159 10.75 1.59 12.73
C LEU A 159 11.56 0.54 13.49
N VAL A 160 11.06 0.05 14.62
CA VAL A 160 11.72 -1.03 15.37
C VAL A 160 11.78 -2.31 14.53
N LEU A 161 10.68 -2.72 13.90
CA LEU A 161 10.67 -3.90 13.04
C LEU A 161 11.69 -3.76 11.92
N LEU A 162 11.64 -2.68 11.15
CA LEU A 162 12.53 -2.43 10.01
C LEU A 162 14.00 -2.35 10.43
N ALA A 163 14.30 -1.72 11.57
CA ALA A 163 15.64 -1.69 12.12
C ALA A 163 16.21 -3.08 12.45
N ASN A 164 15.36 -4.07 12.70
CA ASN A 164 15.78 -5.42 13.11
C ASN A 164 15.68 -6.48 12.00
N ILE A 165 14.76 -6.32 11.05
CA ILE A 165 14.47 -7.35 10.04
C ILE A 165 14.91 -6.96 8.63
N SER A 166 15.21 -5.69 8.38
CA SER A 166 15.64 -5.22 7.06
C SER A 166 17.12 -4.84 7.06
N PRO A 167 17.81 -4.91 5.91
CA PRO A 167 19.21 -4.48 5.78
C PRO A 167 19.38 -2.95 5.80
N SER A 168 18.29 -2.18 6.00
CA SER A 168 18.28 -0.72 5.82
C SER A 168 19.36 0.01 6.65
N LEU A 169 19.54 -0.35 7.92
CA LEU A 169 20.54 0.31 8.78
C LEU A 169 21.97 0.03 8.31
N GLN A 170 22.23 -1.19 7.82
CA GLN A 170 23.52 -1.54 7.24
C GLN A 170 23.77 -0.75 5.95
N GLN A 171 22.79 -0.70 5.05
CA GLN A 171 22.88 0.07 3.80
C GLN A 171 23.08 1.58 4.06
N ILE A 172 22.42 2.13 5.08
CA ILE A 172 22.64 3.52 5.51
C ILE A 172 24.07 3.69 6.03
N ALA A 173 24.58 2.76 6.85
CA ALA A 173 25.95 2.84 7.36
C ALA A 173 27.00 2.77 6.24
N GLU A 174 26.77 1.95 5.21
CA GLU A 174 27.63 1.82 4.02
C GLU A 174 27.70 3.10 3.17
N THR A 175 26.78 4.05 3.34
CA THR A 175 26.89 5.37 2.69
C THR A 175 27.99 6.25 3.32
N HIS A 176 28.48 5.89 4.51
CA HIS A 176 29.41 6.69 5.31
C HIS A 176 28.93 8.15 5.53
N ALA A 177 27.61 8.38 5.52
CA ALA A 177 27.02 9.70 5.67
C ALA A 177 27.36 10.31 7.03
N SER A 178 27.76 11.59 7.02
CA SER A 178 27.97 12.34 8.26
C SER A 178 26.64 12.57 9.01
N LEU A 179 26.72 12.80 10.33
CA LEU A 179 25.52 13.13 11.12
C LEU A 179 24.79 14.38 10.59
N SER A 180 25.55 15.35 10.05
CA SER A 180 24.98 16.56 9.46
C SER A 180 24.17 16.28 8.19
N LEU A 181 24.64 15.34 7.35
CA LEU A 181 23.92 14.87 6.18
C LEU A 181 22.66 14.11 6.59
N LEU A 182 22.77 13.19 7.54
CA LEU A 182 21.63 12.42 8.05
C LEU A 182 20.54 13.32 8.67
N ALA A 183 20.92 14.39 9.36
CA ALA A 183 19.98 15.29 10.04
C ALA A 183 18.96 15.93 9.10
N TRP A 184 19.33 16.21 7.85
CA TRP A 184 18.39 16.72 6.83
C TRP A 184 17.92 15.64 5.86
N ALA A 185 18.78 14.67 5.50
CA ALA A 185 18.44 13.64 4.53
C ALA A 185 17.34 12.71 5.03
N ALA A 186 17.35 12.34 6.33
CA ALA A 186 16.31 11.49 6.90
C ALA A 186 14.90 12.12 6.82
N PRO A 187 14.65 13.36 7.31
CA PRO A 187 13.34 13.98 7.16
C PRO A 187 12.99 14.28 5.70
N ALA A 188 13.95 14.67 4.85
CA ALA A 188 13.70 14.92 3.42
C ALA A 188 13.30 13.62 2.69
N SER A 189 14.02 12.52 2.93
CA SER A 189 13.71 11.20 2.38
C SER A 189 12.35 10.71 2.84
N PHE A 190 11.99 10.92 4.11
CA PHE A 190 10.66 10.59 4.62
C PHE A 190 9.56 11.36 3.88
N VAL A 191 9.72 12.68 3.68
CA VAL A 191 8.75 13.48 2.91
C VAL A 191 8.68 13.00 1.47
N TRP A 192 9.83 12.74 0.85
CA TRP A 192 9.92 12.24 -0.51
C TRP A 192 9.13 10.92 -0.66
N ILE A 193 9.43 9.90 0.15
CA ILE A 193 8.81 8.60 0.01
C ILE A 193 7.34 8.58 0.44
N ALA A 194 6.96 9.43 1.40
CA ALA A 194 5.56 9.64 1.75
C ALA A 194 4.76 10.22 0.56
N LEU A 195 5.37 11.02 -0.30
CA LEU A 195 4.73 11.48 -1.53
C LEU A 195 4.82 10.41 -2.63
N GLU A 196 5.98 9.79 -2.83
CA GLU A 196 6.24 8.90 -3.95
C GLU A 196 5.48 7.57 -3.85
N ALA A 197 5.50 6.94 -2.68
CA ALA A 197 4.82 5.68 -2.44
C ALA A 197 3.55 5.91 -1.63
N GLY A 198 3.66 6.56 -0.46
CA GLY A 198 2.56 6.73 0.47
C GLY A 198 1.33 7.40 -0.15
N LEU A 199 1.46 8.60 -0.69
CA LEU A 199 0.34 9.36 -1.28
C LEU A 199 -0.22 8.65 -2.51
N ASN A 200 0.66 8.21 -3.41
CA ASN A 200 0.26 7.57 -4.65
C ASN A 200 -0.55 6.30 -4.38
N GLU A 201 0.01 5.38 -3.61
CA GLU A 201 -0.61 4.08 -3.37
C GLU A 201 -1.82 4.20 -2.43
N GLU A 202 -1.72 4.93 -1.32
CA GLU A 202 -2.84 5.01 -0.38
C GLU A 202 -4.02 5.82 -0.94
N PHE A 203 -3.76 6.81 -1.81
CA PHE A 203 -4.85 7.49 -2.51
C PHE A 203 -5.56 6.54 -3.48
N LEU A 204 -4.83 5.86 -4.37
CA LEU A 204 -5.42 4.98 -5.37
C LEU A 204 -6.13 3.78 -4.71
N TYR A 205 -5.47 3.09 -3.80
CA TYR A 205 -6.02 1.86 -3.23
C TYR A 205 -7.03 2.14 -2.11
N ARG A 206 -6.75 3.06 -1.18
CA ARG A 206 -7.66 3.27 -0.03
C ARG A 206 -8.73 4.29 -0.31
N ALA A 207 -8.34 5.50 -0.69
CA ALA A 207 -9.30 6.58 -0.89
C ALA A 207 -10.17 6.31 -2.12
N VAL A 208 -9.56 5.83 -3.21
CA VAL A 208 -10.24 5.55 -4.46
C VAL A 208 -10.87 4.16 -4.48
N LEU A 209 -10.09 3.09 -4.63
CA LEU A 209 -10.61 1.76 -4.93
C LEU A 209 -11.43 1.13 -3.79
N GLN A 210 -10.89 1.13 -2.56
CA GLN A 210 -11.52 0.50 -1.40
C GLN A 210 -12.89 1.09 -1.05
N THR A 211 -13.07 2.40 -1.19
CA THR A 211 -14.36 3.04 -0.90
C THR A 211 -15.45 2.62 -1.88
N ARG A 212 -15.11 2.48 -3.17
CA ARG A 212 -16.05 2.07 -4.23
C ARG A 212 -16.39 0.59 -4.12
N LEU A 213 -15.37 -0.25 -3.89
CA LEU A 213 -15.57 -1.68 -3.67
C LEU A 213 -16.38 -1.96 -2.40
N ALA A 214 -16.13 -1.24 -1.31
CA ALA A 214 -16.93 -1.35 -0.09
C ALA A 214 -18.41 -0.96 -0.35
N ALA A 215 -18.65 0.09 -1.13
CA ALA A 215 -20.00 0.51 -1.51
C ALA A 215 -20.69 -0.49 -2.43
N LEU A 216 -19.97 -1.05 -3.42
CA LEU A 216 -20.46 -2.07 -4.34
C LEU A 216 -20.86 -3.35 -3.61
N LEU A 217 -19.98 -3.85 -2.74
CA LEU A 217 -20.16 -5.07 -1.97
C LEU A 217 -21.05 -4.87 -0.75
N LYS A 218 -21.46 -3.62 -0.47
CA LYS A 218 -22.22 -3.22 0.72
C LYS A 218 -21.55 -3.70 2.02
N SER A 219 -20.21 -3.78 2.03
CA SER A 219 -19.42 -4.34 3.13
C SER A 219 -18.04 -3.70 3.19
N PRO A 220 -17.73 -2.93 4.25
CA PRO A 220 -16.40 -2.36 4.44
C PRO A 220 -15.30 -3.43 4.50
N ALA A 221 -15.57 -4.56 5.18
CA ALA A 221 -14.62 -5.67 5.29
C ALA A 221 -14.33 -6.30 3.93
N ALA A 222 -15.36 -6.56 3.11
CA ALA A 222 -15.14 -7.08 1.76
C ALA A 222 -14.38 -6.08 0.87
N GLY A 223 -14.65 -4.77 1.01
CA GLY A 223 -13.89 -3.73 0.35
C GLY A 223 -12.40 -3.76 0.72
N VAL A 224 -12.07 -3.92 2.01
CA VAL A 224 -10.67 -4.11 2.48
C VAL A 224 -10.06 -5.35 1.85
N THR A 225 -10.73 -6.51 1.95
CA THR A 225 -10.25 -7.78 1.42
C THR A 225 -9.92 -7.71 -0.07
N VAL A 226 -10.86 -7.25 -0.91
CA VAL A 226 -10.65 -7.19 -2.36
C VAL A 226 -9.56 -6.20 -2.70
N THR A 227 -9.54 -5.03 -2.07
CA THR A 227 -8.48 -4.02 -2.32
C THR A 227 -7.10 -4.52 -1.90
N ALA A 228 -6.99 -5.24 -0.77
CA ALA A 228 -5.72 -5.79 -0.31
C ALA A 228 -5.16 -6.81 -1.31
N LEU A 229 -6.01 -7.68 -1.86
CA LEU A 229 -5.61 -8.63 -2.90
C LEU A 229 -5.19 -7.90 -4.19
N LEU A 230 -5.97 -6.90 -4.63
CA LEU A 230 -5.63 -6.10 -5.82
C LEU A 230 -4.35 -5.28 -5.63
N PHE A 231 -4.08 -4.81 -4.41
CA PHE A 231 -2.83 -4.15 -4.05
C PHE A 231 -1.64 -5.11 -4.25
N GLY A 232 -1.69 -6.32 -3.68
CA GLY A 232 -0.64 -7.31 -3.89
C GLY A 232 -0.47 -7.65 -5.37
N LEU A 233 -1.55 -8.02 -6.05
CA LEU A 233 -1.53 -8.41 -7.47
C LEU A 233 -0.97 -7.34 -8.40
N ALA A 234 -1.17 -6.06 -8.10
CA ALA A 234 -0.64 -4.97 -8.92
C ALA A 234 0.91 -4.90 -8.91
N HIS A 235 1.57 -5.52 -7.94
CA HIS A 235 3.03 -5.59 -7.89
C HIS A 235 3.60 -6.74 -8.72
N ALA A 236 2.79 -7.75 -9.05
CA ALA A 236 3.26 -8.96 -9.72
C ALA A 236 3.90 -8.69 -11.10
N PRO A 237 3.34 -7.84 -11.99
CA PRO A 237 3.98 -7.52 -13.27
C PRO A 237 5.34 -6.85 -13.08
N GLY A 238 5.48 -5.98 -12.08
CA GLY A 238 6.74 -5.30 -11.78
C GLY A 238 7.82 -6.27 -11.32
N LEU A 239 7.48 -7.15 -10.37
CA LEU A 239 8.40 -8.18 -9.89
C LEU A 239 8.77 -9.16 -11.02
N TYR A 240 7.82 -9.63 -11.81
CA TYR A 240 8.10 -10.60 -12.87
C TYR A 240 8.93 -10.02 -14.02
N LEU A 241 8.60 -8.81 -14.50
CA LEU A 241 9.18 -8.24 -15.72
C LEU A 241 10.41 -7.37 -15.47
N ARG A 242 10.58 -6.83 -14.24
CA ARG A 242 11.69 -5.93 -13.89
C ARG A 242 12.46 -6.35 -12.64
N GLY A 243 12.04 -7.41 -11.96
CA GLY A 243 12.84 -8.01 -10.90
C GLY A 243 14.05 -8.77 -11.45
N GLY A 244 14.84 -9.34 -10.55
CA GLY A 244 15.99 -10.16 -10.91
C GLY A 244 16.49 -10.95 -9.69
N PRO A 245 17.58 -11.74 -9.86
CA PRO A 245 18.22 -12.43 -8.76
C PRO A 245 18.54 -11.47 -7.60
N GLY A 246 18.12 -11.80 -6.40
CA GLY A 246 18.30 -10.96 -5.20
C GLY A 246 17.14 -9.99 -4.91
N VAL A 247 16.10 -9.94 -5.74
CA VAL A 247 14.84 -9.25 -5.42
C VAL A 247 13.87 -10.23 -4.80
N ASP A 248 13.42 -9.95 -3.58
CA ASP A 248 12.45 -10.80 -2.89
C ASP A 248 11.16 -10.99 -3.71
N GLY A 249 10.73 -12.25 -3.84
CA GLY A 249 9.54 -12.61 -4.59
C GLY A 249 9.70 -12.67 -6.11
N TRP A 250 10.90 -12.40 -6.65
CA TRP A 250 11.20 -12.66 -8.06
C TRP A 250 11.28 -14.17 -8.34
N SER A 251 10.74 -14.59 -9.48
CA SER A 251 10.82 -15.96 -9.98
C SER A 251 10.61 -16.00 -11.50
N HIS A 252 11.19 -16.99 -12.17
CA HIS A 252 10.86 -17.31 -13.56
C HIS A 252 9.46 -17.90 -13.72
N ASP A 253 8.86 -18.41 -12.65
CA ASP A 253 7.49 -18.88 -12.62
C ASP A 253 6.54 -17.71 -12.27
N PRO A 254 5.71 -17.24 -13.22
CA PRO A 254 4.78 -16.14 -12.96
C PRO A 254 3.76 -16.46 -11.86
N LEU A 255 3.42 -17.74 -11.65
CA LEU A 255 2.50 -18.13 -10.58
C LEU A 255 3.16 -18.03 -9.21
N GLN A 256 4.47 -18.29 -9.09
CA GLN A 256 5.19 -18.02 -7.84
C GLN A 256 5.22 -16.53 -7.52
N VAL A 257 5.43 -15.66 -8.51
CA VAL A 257 5.41 -14.21 -8.30
C VAL A 257 4.02 -13.76 -7.84
N VAL A 258 2.95 -14.21 -8.52
CA VAL A 258 1.56 -13.94 -8.10
C VAL A 258 1.31 -14.44 -6.68
N ALA A 259 1.68 -15.68 -6.38
CA ALA A 259 1.51 -16.25 -5.05
C ALA A 259 2.28 -15.47 -3.99
N TYR A 260 3.52 -15.06 -4.26
CA TYR A 260 4.33 -14.24 -3.37
C TYR A 260 3.67 -12.88 -3.09
N THR A 261 3.20 -12.18 -4.13
CA THR A 261 2.55 -10.87 -3.93
C THR A 261 1.25 -10.97 -3.12
N ILE A 262 0.46 -12.03 -3.31
CA ILE A 262 -0.69 -12.31 -2.44
C ILE A 262 -0.21 -12.62 -1.03
N ALA A 263 0.78 -13.51 -0.88
CA ALA A 263 1.15 -14.03 0.42
C ALA A 263 1.87 -12.99 1.31
N THR A 264 2.63 -12.08 0.70
CA THR A 264 3.53 -11.13 1.39
C THR A 264 3.03 -9.68 1.33
N LEU A 265 2.51 -9.20 0.19
CA LEU A 265 2.11 -7.79 0.06
C LEU A 265 0.65 -7.53 0.45
N SER A 266 -0.28 -8.47 0.18
CA SER A 266 -1.68 -8.26 0.58
C SER A 266 -1.90 -8.16 2.10
N PRO A 267 -1.13 -8.81 3.00
CA PRO A 267 -1.24 -8.57 4.44
C PRO A 267 -1.01 -7.12 4.86
N MET A 268 -0.04 -6.42 4.25
CA MET A 268 0.11 -4.97 4.44
C MET A 268 -1.11 -4.21 3.90
N GLY A 269 -1.63 -4.64 2.74
CA GLY A 269 -2.88 -4.13 2.19
C GLY A 269 -4.07 -4.27 3.16
N VAL A 270 -4.15 -5.36 3.93
CA VAL A 270 -5.16 -5.55 4.99
C VAL A 270 -4.94 -4.54 6.12
N LEU A 271 -3.72 -4.39 6.62
CA LEU A 271 -3.38 -3.45 7.69
C LEU A 271 -3.78 -2.01 7.34
N PHE A 272 -3.27 -1.49 6.22
CA PHE A 272 -3.59 -0.13 5.76
C PHE A 272 -5.06 0.00 5.36
N GLY A 273 -5.65 -1.06 4.80
CA GLY A 273 -7.08 -1.11 4.51
C GLY A 273 -7.95 -0.98 5.76
N VAL A 274 -7.59 -1.65 6.86
CA VAL A 274 -8.28 -1.54 8.15
C VAL A 274 -8.04 -0.15 8.76
N ILE A 275 -6.81 0.36 8.79
CA ILE A 275 -6.52 1.73 9.25
C ILE A 275 -7.42 2.73 8.52
N TYR A 276 -7.46 2.68 7.19
CA TYR A 276 -8.28 3.59 6.41
C TYR A 276 -9.79 3.35 6.59
N MET A 277 -10.23 2.10 6.69
CA MET A 277 -11.64 1.78 6.98
C MET A 277 -12.10 2.40 8.30
N ARG A 278 -11.26 2.32 9.33
CA ARG A 278 -11.55 2.77 10.71
C ARG A 278 -11.44 4.28 10.89
N THR A 279 -10.68 4.97 10.05
CA THR A 279 -10.28 6.37 10.29
C THR A 279 -10.68 7.32 9.16
N LYS A 280 -10.76 6.78 7.93
CA LYS A 280 -10.86 7.50 6.66
C LYS A 280 -9.87 8.66 6.54
N SER A 281 -8.74 8.53 7.23
CA SER A 281 -7.63 9.49 7.21
C SER A 281 -6.65 9.08 6.13
N LEU A 282 -6.68 9.77 4.99
CA LEU A 282 -5.67 9.56 3.96
C LEU A 282 -4.29 9.94 4.51
N LEU A 283 -4.18 11.08 5.19
CA LEU A 283 -2.91 11.55 5.76
C LEU A 283 -2.27 10.53 6.71
N LEU A 284 -3.05 9.88 7.58
CA LEU A 284 -2.51 8.87 8.50
C LEU A 284 -1.94 7.67 7.72
N ALA A 285 -2.67 7.19 6.71
CA ALA A 285 -2.21 6.08 5.88
C ALA A 285 -0.92 6.46 5.12
N VAL A 286 -0.90 7.65 4.51
CA VAL A 286 0.27 8.19 3.78
C VAL A 286 1.51 8.29 4.67
N LEU A 287 1.38 8.86 5.87
CA LEU A 287 2.52 9.02 6.77
C LEU A 287 3.01 7.67 7.30
N LEU A 288 2.10 6.76 7.67
CA LEU A 288 2.48 5.42 8.12
C LEU A 288 3.15 4.62 7.01
N HIS A 289 2.69 4.75 5.76
CA HIS A 289 3.32 4.15 4.60
C HIS A 289 4.72 4.73 4.41
N GLY A 290 4.86 6.06 4.48
CA GLY A 290 6.16 6.72 4.44
C GLY A 290 7.11 6.26 5.57
N VAL A 291 6.61 5.84 6.73
CA VAL A 291 7.44 5.24 7.79
C VAL A 291 7.91 3.86 7.39
N VAL A 292 7.05 3.04 6.77
CA VAL A 292 7.41 1.70 6.31
C VAL A 292 8.52 1.76 5.27
N ASP A 293 8.45 2.72 4.36
CA ASP A 293 9.40 2.84 3.25
C ASP A 293 10.57 3.80 3.54
N GLY A 294 10.49 4.57 4.62
CA GLY A 294 11.48 5.60 4.95
C GLY A 294 12.88 5.05 5.17
N LEU A 295 13.02 4.03 6.02
CA LEU A 295 14.32 3.41 6.28
C LEU A 295 14.89 2.69 5.04
N PRO A 296 14.14 1.82 4.34
CA PRO A 296 14.63 1.14 3.14
C PRO A 296 15.11 2.08 2.02
N ASN A 297 14.54 3.29 1.90
CA ASN A 297 14.87 4.22 0.82
C ASN A 297 15.92 5.28 1.19
N LEU A 298 16.30 5.41 2.47
CA LEU A 298 17.20 6.49 2.91
C LEU A 298 18.60 6.38 2.29
N ALA A 299 19.17 5.18 2.16
CA ALA A 299 20.49 5.01 1.56
C ALA A 299 20.52 5.47 0.09
N GLY A 300 19.52 5.06 -0.71
CA GLY A 300 19.37 5.50 -2.09
C GLY A 300 19.10 7.00 -2.21
N PHE A 301 18.34 7.57 -1.28
CA PHE A 301 18.12 9.02 -1.20
C PHE A 301 19.43 9.77 -0.94
N ILE A 302 20.26 9.32 -0.01
CA ILE A 302 21.58 9.90 0.28
C ILE A 302 22.47 9.85 -0.96
N GLN A 303 22.54 8.72 -1.65
CA GLN A 303 23.35 8.57 -2.87
C GLN A 303 22.91 9.51 -4.00
N THR A 304 21.62 9.85 -4.05
CA THR A 304 21.04 10.68 -5.12
C THR A 304 21.08 12.18 -4.79
N TRP A 305 20.85 12.53 -3.52
CA TRP A 305 20.60 13.92 -3.09
C TRP A 305 21.66 14.48 -2.14
N GLY A 306 22.46 13.64 -1.48
CA GLY A 306 23.56 14.02 -0.59
C GLY A 306 24.78 14.52 -1.34
#